data_AF-A0A662VN37-F1
#
_entry.id   AF-A0A662VN37-F1
#
_cell.length_a   1.000
_cell.length_b   1.000
_cell.length_c   1.000
_cell.angle_alpha   90.00
_cell.angle_beta   90.00
_cell.angle_gamma   90.00
#
_symmetry.space_group_name_H-M   'P 1'
#
loop_
_entity.id
_entity.type
_entity.pdbx_description
1 polymer ?
#
loop_
_entity_poly.entity_id
_entity_poly.type
_entity_poly.pdbx_seq_one_letter_code
_entity_poly.pdbx_strand_id
1 'polypeptide(L)'
;MDGCENEKYEDSNNEILEIIIDKILYHQRILLESYINFFTDSYKAIFRARIQKGGRIAIPETEREALNLRDGELVRVIVMKESK
;
A
#
# COMPACT_ATOMS: atom_id res chain seq x y z
N MET A 1 -29.30 44.36 10.29
CA MET A 1 -28.29 43.79 11.20
C MET A 1 -28.15 42.27 11.02
N ASP A 2 -29.01 41.59 10.24
CA ASP A 2 -29.04 40.11 10.14
C ASP A 2 -28.13 39.48 9.06
N GLY A 3 -27.48 40.28 8.21
CA GLY A 3 -26.66 39.75 7.10
C GLY A 3 -25.33 39.14 7.54
N CYS A 4 -24.60 39.84 8.42
CA CYS A 4 -23.26 39.43 8.87
C CYS A 4 -23.29 38.18 9.78
N GLU A 5 -24.38 37.94 10.51
CA GLU A 5 -24.49 36.77 11.39
C GLU A 5 -24.75 35.48 10.61
N ASN A 6 -25.52 35.56 9.52
CA ASN A 6 -25.79 34.42 8.65
C ASN A 6 -24.55 33.99 7.85
N GLU A 7 -23.80 34.95 7.33
CA GLU A 7 -22.56 34.70 6.56
C GLU A 7 -21.48 34.04 7.44
N LYS A 8 -21.32 34.50 8.68
CA LYS A 8 -20.38 33.93 9.66
C LYS A 8 -20.77 32.51 10.10
N TYR A 9 -22.07 32.21 10.15
CA TYR A 9 -22.60 30.87 10.42
C TYR A 9 -22.36 29.91 9.25
N GLU A 10 -22.56 30.37 8.01
CA GLU A 10 -22.24 29.59 6.81
C GLU A 10 -20.74 29.29 6.71
N ASP A 11 -19.87 30.27 6.96
CA ASP A 11 -18.41 30.06 6.99
C ASP A 11 -18.00 29.02 8.03
N SER A 12 -18.58 29.08 9.23
CA SER A 12 -18.29 28.11 10.30
C SER A 12 -18.76 26.69 9.93
N ASN A 13 -19.91 26.57 9.27
CA ASN A 13 -20.42 25.28 8.79
C ASN A 13 -19.56 24.71 7.65
N ASN A 14 -19.09 25.56 6.74
CA ASN A 14 -18.19 25.19 5.67
C ASN A 14 -16.85 24.68 6.23
N GLU A 15 -16.30 25.33 7.26
CA GLU A 15 -15.08 24.88 7.93
C GLU A 15 -15.24 23.51 8.60
N ILE A 16 -16.38 23.27 9.25
CA ILE A 16 -16.71 21.96 9.84
C ILE A 16 -16.86 20.89 8.76
N LEU A 17 -17.49 21.23 7.62
CA LEU A 17 -17.67 20.31 6.49
C LEU A 17 -16.33 19.90 5.89
N GLU A 18 -15.40 20.84 5.69
CA GLU A 18 -14.04 20.53 5.20
C GLU A 18 -13.29 19.58 6.13
N ILE A 19 -13.36 19.81 7.45
CA ILE A 19 -12.75 18.92 8.45
C ILE A 19 -13.34 17.49 8.38
N ILE A 20 -14.65 17.38 8.14
CA ILE A 20 -15.32 16.08 8.00
C ILE A 20 -14.89 15.40 6.70
N ILE A 21 -14.83 16.14 5.59
CA ILE A 21 -14.37 15.63 4.30
C ILE A 21 -12.94 15.10 4.41
N ASP A 22 -12.02 15.86 4.98
CA ASP A 22 -10.63 15.45 5.17
C ASP A 22 -10.51 14.17 5.99
N LYS A 23 -11.28 14.06 7.08
CA LYS A 23 -11.31 12.85 7.90
C LYS A 23 -11.82 11.64 7.13
N ILE A 24 -12.88 11.81 6.32
CA ILE A 24 -13.44 10.75 5.48
C ILE A 24 -12.40 10.31 4.45
N LEU A 25 -11.78 11.26 3.75
CA LEU A 25 -10.76 10.99 2.74
C LEU A 25 -9.54 10.28 3.35
N TYR A 26 -9.11 10.70 4.55
CA TYR A 26 -8.03 10.04 5.27
C TYR A 26 -8.35 8.58 5.59
N HIS A 27 -9.57 8.29 6.08
CA HIS A 27 -9.98 6.91 6.38
C HIS A 27 -10.14 6.07 5.12
N GLN A 28 -10.69 6.64 4.04
CA GLN A 28 -10.80 5.97 2.75
C GLN A 28 -9.43 5.59 2.19
N ARG A 29 -8.43 6.47 2.33
CA ARG A 29 -7.04 6.17 1.93
C ARG A 29 -6.48 4.97 2.69
N ILE A 30 -6.65 4.92 4.01
CA ILE A 30 -6.18 3.80 4.84
C ILE A 30 -6.83 2.49 4.39
N LEU A 31 -8.14 2.49 4.16
CA LEU A 31 -8.86 1.30 3.70
C LEU A 31 -8.36 0.84 2.32
N LEU A 32 -8.13 1.77 1.40
CA LEU A 32 -7.60 1.46 0.08
C LEU A 32 -6.18 0.91 0.14
N GLU A 33 -5.30 1.51 0.96
CA GLU A 33 -3.94 1.02 1.19
C GLU A 33 -3.96 -0.39 1.80
N SER A 34 -4.83 -0.65 2.78
CA SER A 34 -5.00 -1.97 3.37
C SER A 34 -5.49 -3.01 2.37
N TYR A 35 -6.47 -2.67 1.53
CA TYR A 35 -6.97 -3.55 0.47
C TYR A 35 -5.89 -3.85 -0.57
N ILE A 36 -5.13 -2.84 -1.00
CA ILE A 36 -4.01 -3.02 -1.94
C ILE A 36 -2.94 -3.91 -1.32
N ASN A 37 -2.58 -3.69 -0.06
CA ASN A 37 -1.61 -4.54 0.63
C ASN A 37 -2.10 -5.99 0.69
N PHE A 38 -3.33 -6.22 1.16
CA PHE A 38 -3.91 -7.56 1.21
C PHE A 38 -3.95 -8.25 -0.15
N PHE A 39 -4.43 -7.57 -1.19
CA PHE A 39 -4.48 -8.15 -2.53
C PHE A 39 -3.08 -8.43 -3.07
N THR A 40 -2.13 -7.51 -2.87
CA THR A 40 -0.77 -7.67 -3.41
C THR A 40 0.10 -8.64 -2.61
N ASP A 41 -0.18 -8.88 -1.34
CA ASP A 41 0.53 -9.87 -0.52
C ASP A 41 0.29 -11.29 -1.04
N SER A 42 -0.89 -11.57 -1.61
CA SER A 42 -1.18 -12.84 -2.31
C SER A 42 -0.29 -13.09 -3.55
N TYR A 43 0.36 -12.06 -4.09
CA TYR A 43 1.19 -12.12 -5.30
C TYR A 43 2.66 -11.76 -5.05
N LYS A 44 3.07 -11.68 -3.78
CA LYS A 44 4.44 -11.31 -3.40
C LYS A 44 4.98 -12.32 -2.40
N ALA A 45 6.23 -12.74 -2.61
CA ALA A 45 6.98 -13.49 -1.63
C ALA A 45 8.21 -12.71 -1.21
N ILE A 46 8.46 -12.64 0.10
CA ILE A 46 9.66 -12.03 0.68
C ILE A 46 10.40 -13.12 1.43
N PHE A 47 11.60 -13.45 0.97
CA PHE A 47 12.45 -14.46 1.58
C PHE A 47 13.90 -13.98 1.63
N ARG A 48 14.66 -14.53 2.57
CA ARG A 48 16.10 -14.29 2.66
C ARG A 48 16.82 -15.32 1.81
N ALA A 49 17.70 -14.86 0.94
CA ALA A 49 18.53 -15.74 0.12
C ALA A 49 19.96 -15.23 0.03
N ARG A 50 20.89 -16.17 -0.17
CA ARG A 50 22.30 -15.83 -0.45
C ARG A 50 22.50 -15.69 -1.96
N ILE A 51 23.30 -14.70 -2.35
CA ILE A 51 23.76 -14.56 -3.74
C ILE A 51 24.72 -15.71 -4.04
N GLN A 52 24.37 -16.54 -5.01
CA GLN A 52 25.19 -17.66 -5.48
C GLN A 52 26.23 -17.19 -6.49
N LYS A 53 27.16 -18.09 -6.86
CA LYS A 53 28.16 -17.81 -7.90
C LYS A 53 27.48 -17.33 -9.19
N GLY A 54 27.96 -16.22 -9.74
CA GLY A 54 27.41 -15.62 -10.95
C GLY A 54 26.14 -14.78 -10.73
N GLY A 55 25.84 -14.37 -9.50
CA GLY A 55 24.73 -13.45 -9.21
C GLY A 55 23.35 -14.10 -9.15
N ARG A 56 23.27 -15.43 -9.16
CA ARG A 56 22.00 -16.16 -9.10
C ARG A 56 21.40 -16.12 -7.71
N ILE A 57 20.07 -15.97 -7.66
CA ILE A 57 19.26 -16.11 -6.45
C ILE A 57 18.24 -17.21 -6.77
N ALA A 58 18.14 -18.22 -5.91
CA ALA A 58 17.13 -19.25 -6.04
C ALA A 58 15.87 -18.85 -5.25
N ILE A 59 14.71 -18.96 -5.88
CA ILE A 59 13.41 -18.86 -5.20
C ILE A 59 13.20 -20.19 -4.49
N PRO A 60 12.96 -20.23 -3.17
CA PRO A 60 12.71 -21.47 -2.48
C PRO A 60 11.37 -22.08 -2.91
N GLU A 61 11.27 -23.40 -2.79
CA GLU A 61 10.15 -24.17 -3.33
C GLU A 61 8.80 -23.73 -2.73
N THR A 62 8.80 -23.46 -1.43
CA THR A 62 7.63 -22.99 -0.69
C THR A 62 7.03 -21.71 -1.29
N GLU A 63 7.87 -20.76 -1.64
CA GLU A 63 7.48 -19.47 -2.22
C GLU A 63 7.09 -19.63 -3.68
N ARG A 64 7.76 -20.54 -4.41
CA ARG A 64 7.44 -20.88 -5.80
C ARG A 64 6.02 -21.47 -5.89
N GLU A 65 5.69 -22.40 -4.98
CA GLU A 65 4.36 -23.02 -4.90
C GLU A 65 3.31 -22.01 -4.45
N ALA A 66 3.59 -21.21 -3.42
CA ALA A 66 2.65 -20.21 -2.90
C ALA A 66 2.26 -19.17 -3.96
N LEU A 67 3.21 -18.78 -4.81
CA LEU A 67 2.99 -17.88 -5.93
C LEU A 67 2.55 -18.59 -7.22
N ASN A 68 2.41 -19.92 -7.19
CA ASN A 68 2.07 -20.77 -8.34
C ASN A 68 2.95 -20.50 -9.57
N LEU A 69 4.25 -20.28 -9.34
CA LEU A 69 5.23 -19.97 -10.38
C LEU A 69 5.65 -21.23 -11.14
N ARG A 70 5.66 -21.12 -12.47
CA ARG A 70 6.01 -22.20 -13.42
C ARG A 70 7.28 -21.89 -14.18
N ASP A 71 7.91 -22.94 -14.68
CA ASP A 71 9.12 -22.81 -15.49
C ASP A 71 8.86 -21.95 -16.74
N GLY A 72 9.74 -20.96 -16.95
CA GLY A 72 9.65 -20.02 -18.07
C GLY A 72 8.79 -18.77 -17.79
N GLU A 73 8.14 -18.67 -16.63
CA GLU A 73 7.41 -17.45 -16.27
C GLU A 73 8.34 -16.30 -15.92
N LEU A 74 7.97 -15.10 -16.36
CA LEU A 74 8.71 -13.87 -16.07
C LEU A 74 8.28 -13.30 -14.73
N VAL A 75 9.23 -13.09 -13.83
CA VAL A 75 9.01 -12.50 -12.51
C VAL A 75 9.73 -11.16 -12.37
N ARG A 76 9.19 -10.29 -11.52
CA ARG A 76 9.86 -9.05 -11.09
C ARG A 76 10.54 -9.31 -9.74
N VAL A 77 11.82 -8.95 -9.63
CA VAL A 77 12.60 -9.15 -8.40
C VAL A 77 13.02 -7.79 -7.82
N ILE A 78 12.84 -7.62 -6.51
CA ILE A 78 13.36 -6.48 -5.74
C ILE A 78 14.40 -7.04 -4.75
N VAL A 79 15.63 -6.54 -4.82
CA VAL A 79 16.74 -6.97 -3.95
C VAL A 79 17.05 -5.87 -2.95
N MET A 80 17.02 -6.20 -1.67
CA MET A 80 17.38 -5.29 -0.57
C MET A 80 18.58 -5.86 0.18
N LYS A 81 19.63 -5.06 0.38
CA LYS A 81 20.80 -5.47 1.16
C LYS A 81 20.43 -5.47 2.64
N GLU A 82 20.66 -6.59 3.32
CA GLU A 82 20.47 -6.67 4.76
C GLU A 82 21.58 -5.88 5.49
N SER A 83 21.17 -4.92 6.31
CA SER A 83 22.05 -4.23 7.25
C SER A 83 22.32 -5.17 8.43
N LYS A 84 23.60 -5.34 8.79
CA LYS A 84 23.97 -6.06 10.01
C LYS A 84 23.73 -5.22 11.25
#